data_AF-A0A8I1RVT6-F1
#
_entry.id   AF-A0A8I1RVT6-F1
#
_cell.length_a   1.000
_cell.length_b   1.000
_cell.length_c   1.000
_cell.angle_alpha   90.00
_cell.angle_beta   90.00
_cell.angle_gamma   90.00
#
_symmetry.space_group_name_H-M   'P 1'
#
loop_
_entity.id
_entity.type
_entity.pdbx_description
1 polymer ?
#
loop_
_entity_poly.entity_id
_entity_poly.type
_entity_poly.pdbx_seq_one_letter_code
_entity_poly.pdbx_strand_id
1 'polypeptide(L)'
;MTIMHLDDEPVGTLHPLDLLERQVEANGWAFERAGRDELNLSVAGRWSDHHFSFSWREDLQSLHLSSAFDMRVGAGVRRQNIADLLMHVNAKLWIGHFDLWPQDGTIIFRHAMIFPDAEVSAAQCEALLNLALEACEHYYPAFQFVLWGGKTAEEAMSAAVLECAGQA
;
A
#
# COMPACT_ATOMS: atom_id res chain seq x y z
N MET A 1 -38.29 28.16 -36.03
CA MET A 1 -37.53 28.48 -34.81
C MET A 1 -37.07 27.15 -34.26
N THR A 2 -35.87 26.72 -34.65
CA THR A 2 -35.33 25.41 -34.29
C THR A 2 -34.66 25.55 -32.94
N ILE A 3 -35.25 24.91 -31.92
CA ILE A 3 -34.64 24.79 -30.60
C ILE A 3 -33.43 23.88 -30.78
N MET A 4 -32.23 24.44 -30.68
CA MET A 4 -31.00 23.66 -30.53
C MET A 4 -31.10 22.93 -29.19
N HIS A 5 -31.25 21.60 -29.23
CA HIS A 5 -30.84 20.78 -28.10
C HIS A 5 -29.32 20.99 -27.99
N LEU A 6 -28.88 21.74 -26.97
CA LEU A 6 -27.54 21.53 -26.46
C LEU A 6 -27.57 20.13 -25.86
N ASP A 7 -26.92 19.19 -26.53
CA ASP A 7 -26.52 17.93 -25.92
C ASP A 7 -25.62 18.32 -24.75
N ASP A 8 -26.19 18.29 -23.54
CA ASP A 8 -25.47 18.36 -22.28
C ASP A 8 -24.73 17.02 -22.15
N GLU A 9 -23.60 16.90 -22.87
CA GLU A 9 -22.66 15.81 -22.65
C GLU A 9 -22.30 15.84 -21.16
N PRO A 10 -22.57 14.76 -20.40
CA PRO A 10 -22.21 14.76 -18.99
C PRO A 10 -20.71 15.04 -18.92
N VAL A 11 -20.32 16.07 -18.17
CA VAL A 11 -18.91 16.30 -17.81
C VAL A 11 -18.43 14.97 -17.23
N GLY A 12 -17.65 14.23 -18.01
CA GLY A 12 -17.32 12.84 -17.69
C GLY A 12 -16.75 12.79 -16.29
N THR A 13 -17.34 11.95 -15.43
CA THR A 13 -16.77 11.68 -14.11
C THR A 13 -15.34 11.20 -14.32
N LEU A 14 -14.38 11.98 -13.83
CA LEU A 14 -12.96 11.64 -13.96
C LEU A 14 -12.73 10.28 -13.31
N HIS A 15 -11.95 9.44 -13.97
CA HIS A 15 -11.65 8.13 -13.40
C HIS A 15 -10.88 8.32 -12.08
N PRO A 16 -11.15 7.55 -11.02
CA PRO A 16 -10.52 7.73 -9.71
C PRO A 16 -8.98 7.79 -9.76
N LEU A 17 -8.38 6.98 -10.62
CA LEU A 17 -6.92 7.00 -10.79
C LEU A 17 -6.41 8.23 -11.54
N ASP A 18 -7.21 8.90 -12.36
CA ASP A 18 -6.81 10.18 -13.00
C ASP A 18 -6.72 11.31 -11.96
N LEU A 19 -7.52 11.25 -10.90
CA LEU A 19 -7.43 12.17 -9.75
C LEU A 19 -6.19 11.87 -8.91
N LEU A 20 -5.85 10.59 -8.72
CA LEU A 20 -4.63 10.15 -8.05
C LEU A 20 -3.38 10.59 -8.80
N GLU A 21 -3.33 10.43 -10.13
CA GLU A 21 -2.21 10.85 -10.99
C GLU A 21 -1.83 12.31 -10.77
N ARG A 22 -2.83 13.20 -10.80
CA ARG A 22 -2.61 14.64 -10.59
C ARG A 22 -1.94 14.92 -9.25
N GLN A 23 -2.28 14.16 -8.21
CA GLN A 23 -1.70 14.34 -6.89
C GLN A 23 -0.27 13.79 -6.81
N VAL A 24 -0.05 12.62 -7.41
CA VAL A 24 1.27 12.01 -7.50
C VAL A 24 2.24 12.92 -8.27
N GLU A 25 1.78 13.51 -9.37
CA GLU A 25 2.53 14.48 -10.17
C GLU A 25 2.82 15.76 -9.38
N ALA A 26 1.83 16.29 -8.63
CA ALA A 26 2.00 17.46 -7.78
C ALA A 26 3.03 17.24 -6.65
N ASN A 27 3.16 16.02 -6.14
CA ASN A 27 4.16 15.63 -5.14
C ASN A 27 5.53 15.27 -5.74
N GLY A 28 5.66 15.25 -7.07
CA GLY A 28 6.91 14.97 -7.77
C GLY A 28 7.38 13.51 -7.68
N TRP A 29 6.48 12.57 -7.37
CA TRP A 29 6.84 11.16 -7.35
C TRP A 29 6.78 10.54 -8.75
N ALA A 30 7.72 9.62 -9.02
CA ALA A 30 7.74 8.89 -10.27
C ALA A 30 6.63 7.82 -10.27
N PHE A 31 5.79 7.84 -11.32
CA PHE A 31 4.70 6.89 -11.48
C PHE A 31 4.59 6.38 -12.91
N GLU A 32 3.93 5.24 -13.05
CA GLU A 32 3.62 4.59 -14.31
C GLU A 32 2.15 4.18 -14.34
N ARG A 33 1.47 4.55 -15.42
CA ARG A 33 0.08 4.16 -15.67
C ARG A 33 0.04 2.80 -16.38
N ALA A 34 -0.08 1.72 -15.62
CA ALA A 34 -0.11 0.34 -16.13
C ALA A 34 -1.50 -0.08 -16.66
N GLY A 35 -2.14 0.80 -17.43
CA GLY A 35 -3.51 0.63 -17.92
C GLY A 35 -4.52 1.56 -17.23
N ARG A 36 -5.80 1.42 -17.60
CA ARG A 36 -6.88 2.30 -17.12
C ARG A 36 -7.16 2.16 -15.62
N ASP A 37 -7.02 0.95 -15.11
CA ASP A 37 -7.46 0.59 -13.75
C ASP A 37 -6.28 0.30 -12.82
N GLU A 38 -5.05 0.63 -13.23
CA GLU A 38 -3.84 0.40 -12.44
C GLU A 38 -2.88 1.60 -12.53
N LEU A 39 -2.27 1.97 -11.41
CA LEU A 39 -1.21 2.98 -11.31
C LEU A 39 -0.13 2.49 -10.37
N ASN A 40 1.12 2.53 -10.82
CA ASN A 40 2.29 2.11 -10.06
C ASN A 40 3.13 3.32 -9.68
N LEU A 41 3.67 3.33 -8.46
CA LEU A 41 4.40 4.42 -7.86
C LEU A 41 5.65 3.89 -7.16
N SER A 42 6.78 4.57 -7.33
CA SER A 42 8.00 4.27 -6.55
C SER A 42 8.31 5.42 -5.61
N VAL A 43 8.43 5.10 -4.32
CA VAL A 43 8.75 6.08 -3.26
C VAL A 43 10.00 5.62 -2.52
N ALA A 44 11.01 6.48 -2.46
CA ALA A 44 12.22 6.20 -1.71
C ALA A 44 11.93 6.13 -0.21
N GLY A 45 12.30 5.01 0.43
CA GLY A 45 12.21 4.81 1.87
C GLY A 45 13.58 4.85 2.56
N ARG A 46 13.58 4.78 3.89
CA ARG A 46 14.78 4.67 4.72
C ARG A 46 15.46 3.32 4.55
N TRP A 47 14.67 2.26 4.44
CA TRP A 47 15.18 0.89 4.41
C TRP A 47 15.26 0.30 3.01
N SER A 48 14.30 0.65 2.15
CA SER A 48 14.22 0.23 0.76
C SER A 48 13.33 1.19 -0.02
N ASP A 49 13.44 1.17 -1.34
CA ASP A 49 12.44 1.80 -2.20
C ASP A 49 11.15 0.99 -2.15
N HIS A 50 10.02 1.67 -1.96
CA HIS A 50 8.70 1.08 -1.88
C HIS A 50 7.97 1.22 -3.20
N HIS A 51 7.50 0.10 -3.72
CA HIS A 51 6.76 0.04 -4.98
C HIS A 51 5.28 -0.16 -4.67
N PHE A 52 4.49 0.90 -4.78
CA PHE A 52 3.06 0.85 -4.55
C PHE A 52 2.32 0.62 -5.86
N SER A 53 1.33 -0.26 -5.82
CA SER A 53 0.35 -0.45 -6.88
C SER A 53 -1.03 -0.04 -6.38
N PHE A 54 -1.67 0.85 -7.12
CA PHE A 54 -3.05 1.25 -6.96
C PHE A 54 -3.89 0.59 -8.04
N SER A 55 -4.99 -0.05 -7.67
CA SER A 55 -5.93 -0.65 -8.60
C SER A 55 -7.35 -0.21 -8.31
N TRP A 56 -8.05 0.27 -9.34
CA TRP A 56 -9.48 0.57 -9.25
C TRP A 56 -10.30 -0.66 -9.63
N ARG A 57 -11.29 -0.99 -8.80
CA ARG A 57 -12.21 -2.11 -9.00
C ARG A 57 -13.62 -1.57 -9.17
N GLU A 58 -14.04 -1.43 -10.43
CA GLU A 58 -15.36 -0.90 -10.81
C GLU A 58 -16.50 -1.74 -10.22
N ASP A 59 -16.35 -3.07 -10.20
CA ASP A 59 -17.33 -4.01 -9.66
C ASP A 59 -17.60 -3.85 -8.16
N LEU A 60 -16.61 -3.32 -7.43
CA LEU A 60 -16.65 -3.09 -5.99
C LEU A 60 -16.70 -1.59 -5.64
N GLN A 61 -16.63 -0.73 -6.66
CA GLN A 61 -16.37 0.71 -6.54
C GLN A 61 -15.30 1.01 -5.48
N SER A 62 -14.12 0.40 -5.63
CA SER A 62 -13.08 0.48 -4.60
C SER A 62 -11.68 0.71 -5.16
N LEU A 63 -10.89 1.50 -4.43
CA LEU A 63 -9.47 1.70 -4.69
C LEU A 63 -8.67 0.77 -3.78
N HIS A 64 -7.86 -0.09 -4.38
CA HIS A 64 -6.96 -1.00 -3.70
C HIS A 64 -5.56 -0.43 -3.79
N LEU A 65 -4.83 -0.45 -2.68
CA LEU A 65 -3.41 -0.14 -2.62
C LEU A 65 -2.67 -1.37 -2.09
N SER A 66 -1.54 -1.67 -2.70
CA SER A 66 -0.62 -2.68 -2.21
C SER A 66 0.84 -2.29 -2.39
N SER A 67 1.73 -2.82 -1.55
CA SER A 67 3.18 -2.72 -1.69
C SER A 67 3.82 -4.02 -1.24
N ALA A 68 4.54 -4.67 -2.15
CA ALA A 68 5.27 -5.88 -1.86
C ALA A 68 6.68 -5.53 -1.37
N PHE A 69 7.14 -6.20 -0.32
CA PHE A 69 8.54 -6.10 0.06
C PHE A 69 9.41 -6.92 -0.89
N ASP A 70 10.59 -6.38 -1.19
CA ASP A 70 11.66 -7.11 -1.88
C ASP A 70 12.38 -8.09 -0.94
N MET A 71 11.60 -9.02 -0.36
CA MET A 71 12.08 -10.11 0.46
C MET A 71 11.19 -11.34 0.25
N ARG A 72 11.80 -12.52 0.22
CA ARG A 72 11.10 -13.79 -0.03
C ARG A 72 11.22 -14.73 1.16
N VAL A 73 10.09 -15.22 1.63
CA VAL A 73 10.00 -16.16 2.75
C VAL A 73 10.05 -17.60 2.22
N GLY A 74 11.19 -18.25 2.39
CA GLY A 74 11.38 -19.66 2.01
C GLY A 74 10.57 -20.65 2.86
N ALA A 75 10.45 -21.89 2.38
CA ALA A 75 9.84 -22.98 3.13
C ALA A 75 10.73 -23.38 4.33
N GLY A 76 10.21 -23.29 5.56
CA GLY A 76 10.94 -23.68 6.77
C GLY A 76 10.44 -22.98 8.04
N VAL A 77 11.19 -23.12 9.14
CA VAL A 77 10.84 -22.58 10.47
C VAL A 77 10.59 -21.07 10.44
N ARG A 78 11.32 -20.33 9.59
CA ARG A 78 11.15 -18.87 9.47
C ARG A 78 9.75 -18.49 8.98
N ARG A 79 9.09 -19.35 8.20
CA ARG A 79 7.73 -19.08 7.71
C ARG A 79 6.70 -19.03 8.83
N GLN A 80 6.84 -19.90 9.83
CA GLN A 80 5.97 -19.86 11.01
C GLN A 80 6.23 -18.58 11.81
N ASN A 81 7.49 -18.23 12.06
CA ASN A 81 7.82 -16.98 12.76
C ASN A 81 7.32 -15.74 12.03
N ILE A 82 7.32 -15.71 10.69
CA ILE A 82 6.72 -14.62 9.92
C ILE A 82 5.20 -14.62 10.07
N ALA A 83 4.53 -15.78 10.04
CA ALA A 83 3.09 -15.85 10.27
C ALA A 83 2.72 -15.33 11.67
N ASP A 84 3.50 -15.68 12.69
CA ASP A 84 3.31 -15.19 14.05
C ASP A 84 3.59 -13.66 14.12
N LEU A 85 4.62 -13.17 13.43
CA LEU A 85 4.90 -11.74 13.33
C LEU A 85 3.74 -10.97 12.69
N LEU A 86 3.16 -11.49 11.60
CA LEU A 86 2.00 -10.90 10.95
C LEU A 86 0.82 -10.76 11.91
N MET A 87 0.58 -11.75 12.77
CA MET A 87 -0.46 -11.66 13.81
C MET A 87 -0.20 -10.48 14.76
N HIS A 88 1.04 -10.29 15.23
CA HIS A 88 1.38 -9.18 16.12
C HIS A 88 1.36 -7.81 15.45
N VAL A 89 1.84 -7.72 14.21
CA VAL A 89 1.86 -6.49 13.41
C VAL A 89 0.43 -6.07 13.07
N ASN A 90 -0.37 -6.97 12.51
CA ASN A 90 -1.73 -6.66 12.09
C ASN A 90 -2.64 -6.30 13.27
N ALA A 91 -2.39 -6.84 14.48
CA ALA A 91 -3.11 -6.42 15.69
C ALA A 91 -2.83 -4.96 16.11
N LYS A 92 -1.75 -4.34 15.58
CA LYS A 92 -1.38 -2.94 15.84
C LYS A 92 -1.78 -1.99 14.71
N LEU A 93 -2.22 -2.51 13.56
CA LEU A 93 -2.68 -1.72 12.44
C LEU A 93 -4.17 -1.42 12.58
N TRP A 94 -4.53 -0.14 12.52
CA TRP A 94 -5.94 0.27 12.43
C TRP A 94 -6.47 0.22 11.00
N ILE A 95 -5.59 0.47 10.03
CA ILE A 95 -5.93 0.57 8.62
C ILE A 95 -4.88 -0.21 7.82
N GLY A 96 -5.38 -1.12 6.97
CA GLY A 96 -4.53 -2.02 6.18
C GLY A 96 -4.06 -3.24 6.97
N HIS A 97 -3.32 -4.11 6.29
CA HIS A 97 -2.73 -5.31 6.87
C HIS A 97 -1.56 -5.79 6.00
N PHE A 98 -0.69 -6.61 6.59
CA PHE A 98 0.30 -7.39 5.86
C PHE A 98 -0.20 -8.81 5.63
N ASP A 99 0.00 -9.30 4.42
CA ASP A 99 -0.20 -10.69 4.02
C ASP A 99 1.15 -11.38 3.77
N LEU A 100 1.16 -12.71 3.93
CA LEU A 100 2.18 -13.60 3.38
C LEU A 100 1.54 -14.44 2.28
N TRP A 101 1.97 -14.23 1.04
CA TRP A 101 1.49 -15.01 -0.10
C TRP A 101 2.09 -16.41 -0.09
N PRO A 102 1.26 -17.47 0.00
CA PRO A 102 1.79 -18.80 0.22
C PRO A 102 2.64 -19.36 -0.91
N GLN A 103 2.31 -18.96 -2.15
CA GLN A 103 2.85 -19.52 -3.39
C GLN A 103 4.32 -19.17 -3.58
N ASP A 104 4.70 -17.93 -3.25
CA ASP A 104 6.01 -17.38 -3.59
C ASP A 104 6.72 -16.70 -2.39
N GLY A 105 6.08 -16.73 -1.21
CA GLY A 105 6.63 -16.20 0.03
C GLY A 105 6.72 -14.67 0.06
N THR A 106 5.99 -13.97 -0.81
CA THR A 106 5.96 -12.51 -0.82
C THR A 106 5.25 -11.96 0.42
N ILE A 107 5.86 -10.98 1.08
CA ILE A 107 5.20 -10.18 2.11
C ILE A 107 4.66 -8.93 1.43
N ILE A 108 3.38 -8.63 1.63
CA ILE A 108 2.70 -7.52 0.95
C ILE A 108 1.82 -6.76 1.94
N PHE A 109 1.97 -5.43 1.99
CA PHE A 109 1.00 -4.56 2.63
C PHE A 109 -0.18 -4.35 1.69
N ARG A 110 -1.41 -4.38 2.21
CA ARG A 110 -2.63 -4.15 1.43
C ARG A 110 -3.66 -3.33 2.21
N HIS A 111 -4.35 -2.46 1.48
CA HIS A 111 -5.55 -1.79 1.96
C HIS A 111 -6.51 -1.52 0.80
N ALA A 112 -7.80 -1.39 1.11
CA ALA A 112 -8.80 -1.00 0.12
C ALA A 112 -9.81 -0.04 0.75
N MET A 113 -10.19 0.98 -0.02
CA MET A 113 -11.23 1.95 0.34
C MET A 113 -12.38 1.83 -0.65
N ILE A 114 -13.61 1.80 -0.13
CA ILE A 114 -14.83 1.76 -0.94
C ILE A 114 -15.31 3.19 -1.17
N PHE A 115 -15.70 3.49 -2.40
CA PHE A 115 -16.18 4.78 -2.87
C PHE A 115 -17.53 4.59 -3.59
N PRO A 116 -18.65 4.51 -2.85
CA PRO A 116 -19.97 4.24 -3.43
C PRO A 116 -20.38 5.24 -4.51
N ASP A 117 -19.96 6.50 -4.37
CA ASP A 117 -20.25 7.56 -5.33
C ASP A 117 -19.11 7.78 -6.33
N ALA A 118 -18.09 6.92 -6.33
CA ALA A 118 -16.83 7.04 -7.09
C ALA A 118 -16.08 8.37 -6.90
N GLU A 119 -16.43 9.17 -5.89
CA GLU A 119 -15.74 10.40 -5.54
C GLU A 119 -14.51 10.12 -4.70
N VAL A 120 -13.34 10.21 -5.34
CA VAL A 120 -12.04 10.10 -4.66
C VAL A 120 -11.41 11.48 -4.56
N SER A 121 -11.05 11.90 -3.35
CA SER A 121 -10.29 13.14 -3.17
C SER A 121 -8.79 12.88 -3.18
N ALA A 122 -8.03 13.84 -3.73
CA ALA A 122 -6.57 13.81 -3.71
C ALA A 122 -6.00 13.65 -2.28
N ALA A 123 -6.62 14.31 -1.30
CA ALA A 123 -6.22 14.22 0.10
C ALA A 123 -6.40 12.80 0.68
N GLN A 124 -7.45 12.07 0.30
CA GLN A 124 -7.65 10.68 0.70
C GLN A 124 -6.59 9.76 0.09
N CYS A 125 -6.27 9.95 -1.19
CA CYS A 125 -5.22 9.21 -1.87
C CYS A 125 -3.84 9.43 -1.22
N GLU A 126 -3.49 10.68 -0.94
CA GLU A 126 -2.24 11.02 -0.27
C GLU A 126 -2.18 10.45 1.14
N ALA A 127 -3.27 10.57 1.92
CA ALA A 127 -3.35 9.98 3.25
C ALA A 127 -3.17 8.46 3.21
N LEU A 128 -3.76 7.78 2.23
CA LEU A 128 -3.62 6.34 2.04
C LEU A 128 -2.17 5.94 1.73
N LEU A 129 -1.51 6.67 0.82
CA LEU A 129 -0.12 6.40 0.49
C LEU A 129 0.81 6.64 1.69
N ASN A 130 0.66 7.78 2.38
CA ASN A 130 1.48 8.11 3.54
C ASN A 130 1.31 7.07 4.66
N LEU A 131 0.08 6.66 4.95
CA LEU A 131 -0.20 5.58 5.90
C LEU A 131 0.51 4.28 5.50
N ALA A 132 0.41 3.89 4.22
CA ALA A 132 1.01 2.65 3.75
C ALA A 132 2.54 2.68 3.79
N LEU A 133 3.14 3.80 3.41
CA LEU A 133 4.57 4.04 3.51
C LEU A 133 5.03 3.97 4.97
N GLU A 134 4.33 4.66 5.88
CA GLU A 134 4.64 4.63 7.31
C GLU A 134 4.58 3.20 7.87
N ALA A 135 3.51 2.45 7.55
CA ALA A 135 3.38 1.06 7.99
C ALA A 135 4.52 0.18 7.43
N CYS A 136 4.84 0.33 6.14
CA CYS A 136 5.93 -0.40 5.50
C CYS A 136 7.27 -0.09 6.15
N GLU A 137 7.61 1.18 6.34
CA GLU A 137 8.86 1.64 6.94
C GLU A 137 9.00 1.26 8.41
N HIS A 138 7.90 1.35 9.17
CA HIS A 138 7.91 1.04 10.59
C HIS A 138 8.13 -0.46 10.85
N TYR A 139 7.51 -1.33 10.05
CA TYR A 139 7.57 -2.77 10.28
C TYR A 139 8.65 -3.50 9.47
N TYR A 140 9.23 -2.89 8.43
CA TYR A 140 10.30 -3.49 7.64
C TYR A 140 11.43 -4.12 8.48
N PRO A 141 11.97 -3.45 9.53
CA PRO A 141 13.03 -4.03 10.36
C PRO A 141 12.59 -5.29 11.10
N ALA A 142 11.33 -5.35 11.56
CA ALA A 142 10.81 -6.52 12.26
C ALA A 142 10.85 -7.76 11.35
N PHE A 143 10.45 -7.62 10.09
CA PHE A 143 10.54 -8.73 9.12
C PHE A 143 12.00 -9.11 8.84
N GLN A 144 12.90 -8.13 8.70
CA GLN A 144 14.33 -8.38 8.53
C GLN A 144 14.95 -9.13 9.72
N PHE A 145 14.57 -8.80 10.95
CA PHE A 145 15.05 -9.49 12.15
C PHE A 145 14.62 -10.95 12.22
N VAL A 146 13.40 -11.28 11.78
CA VAL A 146 12.97 -12.68 11.70
C VAL A 146 13.70 -13.40 10.56
N LEU A 147 13.76 -12.77 9.37
CA LEU A 147 14.31 -13.42 8.18
C LEU A 147 15.83 -13.60 8.23
N TRP A 148 16.58 -12.62 8.70
CA TRP A 148 18.04 -12.63 8.67
C TRP A 148 18.66 -12.69 10.06
N GLY A 149 18.02 -12.06 11.05
CA GLY A 149 18.46 -12.09 12.43
C GLY A 149 18.08 -13.38 13.18
N GLY A 150 17.21 -14.22 12.61
CA GLY A 150 16.76 -15.48 13.22
C GLY A 150 15.92 -15.30 14.48
N LYS A 151 15.41 -14.08 14.73
CA LYS A 151 14.59 -13.75 15.90
C LYS A 151 13.22 -14.42 15.83
N THR A 152 12.61 -14.63 17.00
CA THR A 152 11.18 -14.91 17.09
C THR A 152 10.37 -13.66 16.75
N ALA A 153 9.06 -13.81 16.53
CA ALA A 153 8.16 -12.69 16.27
C ALA A 153 8.19 -11.64 17.41
N GLU A 154 8.14 -12.09 18.68
CA GLU A 154 8.16 -11.20 19.84
C GLU A 154 9.48 -10.44 20.00
N GLU A 155 10.60 -11.13 19.78
CA GLU A 155 11.93 -10.52 19.82
C GLU A 155 12.11 -9.50 18.69
N ALA A 156 11.58 -9.78 17.50
CA ALA A 156 11.62 -8.88 16.36
C ALA A 156 10.77 -7.62 16.60
N MET A 157 9.56 -7.77 17.14
CA MET A 157 8.69 -6.64 17.51
C MET A 157 9.36 -5.74 18.55
N SER A 158 9.97 -6.34 19.57
CA SER A 158 10.67 -5.59 20.62
C SER A 158 11.89 -4.84 20.08
N ALA A 159 12.63 -5.45 19.16
CA ALA A 159 13.81 -4.85 18.55
C ALA A 159 13.46 -3.68 17.60
N ALA A 160 12.38 -3.81 16.82
CA ALA A 160 11.92 -2.74 15.93
C ALA A 160 11.53 -1.47 16.69
N VAL A 161 10.91 -1.62 17.88
CA VAL A 161 10.58 -0.48 18.76
C VAL A 161 11.83 0.22 19.29
N LEU A 162 12.87 -0.53 19.66
CA LEU A 162 14.12 0.04 20.17
C LEU A 162 14.90 0.82 19.11
N GLU A 163 14.91 0.35 17.85
CA GLU A 163 15.54 1.10 16.75
C GLU A 163 14.79 2.39 16.40
N CYS A 164 13.46 2.40 16.55
CA CYS A 164 12.67 3.63 16.39
C CYS A 164 12.92 4.62 17.54
N ALA A 165 13.09 4.15 18.77
CA ALA A 165 13.34 4.99 19.94
C ALA A 165 14.78 5.52 20.06
N GLY A 166 15.76 4.76 19.55
CA GLY A 166 17.19 5.15 19.58
C GLY A 166 17.58 6.25 18.58
N GLN A 167 16.61 6.80 17.84
CA GLN A 167 16.81 7.81 16.79
C GLN A 167 15.87 9.02 16.93
N ALA A 168 15.13 9.12 18.05
CA ALA A 168 14.27 10.25 18.40
C ALA A 168 14.99 11.26 19.30
#